data_AF-A0A841D7B3-F1
#
_entry.id   AF-A0A841D7B3-F1
#
_cell.length_a   1.000
_cell.length_b   1.000
_cell.length_c   1.000
_cell.angle_alpha   90.00
_cell.angle_beta   90.00
_cell.angle_gamma   90.00
#
_symmetry.space_group_name_H-M   'P 1'
#
loop_
_entity.id
_entity.type
_entity.pdbx_description
1 polymer ?
#
loop_
_entity_poly.entity_id
_entity_poly.type
_entity_poly.pdbx_seq_one_letter_code
_entity_poly.pdbx_strand_id
1 'polypeptide(L)' 'MTDGPMRVVVNDEEQYSVWWPDRDLPPGWTATGFEGSRQECLDHIAAVWTDMRPLSVRNRAL' A
#
# COMPACT_ATOMS: atom_id res chain seq x y z
N MET A 1 20.36 -13.83 -3.05
CA MET A 1 18.93 -14.16 -3.16
C MET A 1 18.19 -12.83 -3.05
N THR A 2 17.83 -12.23 -4.17
CA THR A 2 17.05 -10.99 -4.16
C THR A 2 15.58 -11.41 -4.06
N ASP A 3 14.82 -10.75 -3.20
CA ASP A 3 13.37 -10.90 -3.17
C ASP A 3 12.80 -10.52 -4.56
N GLY A 4 11.70 -11.14 -4.97
CA GLY A 4 11.04 -10.84 -6.25
C GLY A 4 10.47 -9.42 -6.30
N PRO A 5 9.92 -8.98 -7.45
CA PRO A 5 9.20 -7.71 -7.52
C PRO A 5 8.02 -7.71 -6.55
N MET A 6 7.76 -6.55 -5.96
CA MET A 6 6.64 -6.26 -5.08
C MET A 6 5.79 -5.15 -5.71
N ARG A 7 4.52 -5.09 -5.31
CA ARG A 7 3.60 -3.99 -5.67
C ARG A 7 3.09 -3.27 -4.44
N VAL A 8 2.80 -1.98 -4.58
CA VAL A 8 2.16 -1.19 -3.53
C VAL A 8 0.65 -1.35 -3.64
N VAL A 9 0.03 -1.67 -2.51
CA VAL A 9 -1.43 -1.85 -2.36
C VAL A 9 -1.96 -0.91 -1.30
N VAL A 10 -3.24 -0.54 -1.43
CA VAL A 10 -3.97 0.31 -0.48
C VAL A 10 -5.27 -0.38 -0.09
N ASN A 11 -5.67 -0.26 1.18
CA ASN A 11 -6.95 -0.78 1.65
C ASN A 11 -8.04 0.29 1.73
N ASP A 12 -9.27 -0.14 2.05
CA ASP A 12 -10.43 0.75 2.21
C ASP A 12 -10.29 1.82 3.31
N GLU A 13 -9.31 1.66 4.23
CA GLU A 13 -8.99 2.65 5.26
C GLU A 13 -7.82 3.58 4.88
N GLU A 14 -7.41 3.59 3.61
CA GLU A 14 -6.27 4.34 3.06
C GLU A 14 -4.92 3.98 3.69
N GLN A 15 -4.76 2.72 4.11
CA GLN A 15 -3.51 2.20 4.64
C GLN A 15 -2.73 1.49 3.52
N TYR A 16 -1.44 1.79 3.45
CA TYR A 16 -0.56 1.26 2.40
C TYR A 16 0.23 0.05 2.88
N SER A 17 0.50 -0.88 1.97
CA SER A 17 1.36 -2.04 2.21
C SER A 17 2.05 -2.49 0.91
N VAL A 18 2.97 -3.45 1.04
CA VAL A 18 3.59 -4.15 -0.08
C VAL A 18 3.00 -5.55 -0.22
N TRP A 19 2.86 -6.02 -1.46
CA TRP A 19 2.30 -7.34 -1.78
C TRP A 19 3.02 -7.97 -2.97
N TRP A 20 2.94 -9.29 -3.10
CA TRP A 20 3.48 -9.99 -4.26
C TRP A 20 2.58 -9.81 -5.50
N PRO A 21 3.11 -9.48 -6.68
CA PRO A 21 2.31 -9.21 -7.88
C PRO A 21 1.63 -10.46 -8.43
N ASP A 22 2.18 -11.65 -8.16
CA ASP A 22 1.69 -12.97 -8.60
C ASP A 22 0.59 -13.56 -7.70
N ARG A 23 0.20 -12.86 -6.63
CA ARG A 23 -0.86 -13.29 -5.71
C ARG A 23 -2.11 -12.45 -5.87
N ASP A 24 -3.27 -13.09 -5.74
CA ASP A 24 -4.54 -12.37 -5.63
C ASP A 24 -4.53 -11.42 -4.42
N LEU A 25 -5.27 -10.32 -4.54
CA LEU A 25 -5.45 -9.38 -3.44
C LEU A 25 -6.51 -9.90 -2.47
N PRO A 26 -6.28 -9.77 -1.15
CA PRO A 26 -7.36 -9.96 -0.18
C PRO A 26 -8.51 -8.96 -0.43
N PRO A 27 -9.75 -9.29 -0.05
CA PRO A 27 -10.86 -8.35 -0.11
C PRO A 27 -10.56 -7.03 0.62
N GLY A 28 -11.01 -5.91 0.05
CA GLY A 28 -10.77 -4.57 0.59
C GLY A 28 -9.38 -4.01 0.33
N TRP A 29 -8.57 -4.65 -0.53
CA TRP A 29 -7.28 -4.14 -1.01
C TRP A 29 -7.29 -3.93 -2.52
N THR A 30 -6.64 -2.87 -2.97
CA THR A 30 -6.49 -2.53 -4.40
C THR A 30 -5.02 -2.22 -4.70
N ALA A 31 -4.56 -2.57 -5.91
CA ALA A 31 -3.22 -2.19 -6.38
C ALA A 31 -3.18 -0.70 -6.73
N THR A 32 -2.11 -0.01 -6.33
CA THR A 32 -1.91 1.42 -6.64
C THR A 32 -1.33 1.65 -8.04
N GLY A 33 -0.80 0.61 -8.67
CA GLY A 33 -0.10 0.68 -9.96
C GLY A 33 1.43 0.85 -9.85
N PHE A 34 1.98 1.01 -8.64
CA PHE A 34 3.43 1.04 -8.42
C PHE A 34 3.98 -0.36 -8.13
N GLU A 35 5.00 -0.78 -8.87
CA GLU A 35 5.73 -2.03 -8.68
C GLU A 35 7.25 -1.80 -8.74
N GLY A 36 8.02 -2.57 -7.99
CA GLY A 36 9.48 -2.46 -7.94
C GLY A 36 10.09 -3.44 -6.96
N SER A 37 11.35 -3.22 -6.59
CA SER A 37 11.92 -3.90 -5.42
C SER A 37 11.14 -3.55 -4.16
N ARG A 38 11.25 -4.40 -3.13
CA ARG A 38 10.67 -4.11 -1.82
C ARG A 38 11.08 -2.73 -1.29
N GLN A 39 12.32 -2.29 -1.51
CA GLN A 39 12.79 -0.98 -1.05
C GLN A 39 12.12 0.16 -1.82
N GLU A 40 12.06 0.09 -3.15
CA GLU A 40 11.39 1.11 -3.97
C GLU A 40 9.91 1.25 -3.60
N CYS A 41 9.22 0.13 -3.32
CA CYS A 41 7.83 0.17 -2.84
C CYS A 41 7.72 0.84 -1.46
N LEU A 42 8.63 0.57 -0.53
CA LEU A 42 8.62 1.20 0.79
C LEU A 42 8.94 2.70 0.71
N ASP A 43 9.88 3.09 -0.15
CA ASP A 43 10.21 4.49 -0.38
C ASP A 43 9.02 5.24 -1.01
N HIS A 44 8.32 4.60 -1.95
CA HIS A 44 7.07 5.14 -2.52
C HIS A 44 6.00 5.33 -1.44
N ILE A 45 5.76 4.32 -0.60
CA ILE A 45 4.80 4.40 0.51
C ILE A 45 5.15 5.55 1.46
N ALA A 46 6.43 5.69 1.84
CA ALA A 46 6.89 6.76 2.71
C ALA A 46 6.68 8.16 2.10
N ALA A 47 6.76 8.28 0.76
CA ALA A 47 6.52 9.54 0.07
C ALA A 47 5.03 9.91 -0.02
N VAL A 48 4.12 8.94 -0.18
CA VAL A 48 2.69 9.20 -0.41
C VAL A 48 1.84 9.15 0.86
N TRP A 49 2.21 8.31 1.84
CA TRP A 49 1.42 8.10 3.05
C TRP A 49 1.76 9.11 4.15
N THR A 50 1.35 10.35 3.93
CA THR A 50 1.69 11.49 4.81
C THR A 50 0.77 11.65 6.02
N ASP A 51 -0.45 11.10 5.97
CA ASP A 51 -1.39 11.04 7.08
C ASP A 51 -1.74 9.57 7.36
N MET A 52 -1.19 9.03 8.45
CA MET A 52 -1.36 7.63 8.83
C MET A 52 -2.66 7.35 9.61
N ARG A 53 -3.52 8.35 9.82
CA ARG A 53 -4.81 8.12 10.48
C ARG A 53 -5.73 7.32 9.55
N PRO A 54 -6.39 6.26 10.03
CA PRO A 54 -7.37 5.53 9.23
C PRO A 54 -8.44 6.49 8.68
N LEU A 55 -8.89 6.25 7.44
CA LEU A 55 -9.94 7.06 6.81
C LEU A 55 -11.19 7.21 7.69
N SER A 56 -11.59 6.14 8.36
CA SER A 56 -12.73 6.12 9.29
C SER A 56 -12.58 7.11 10.45
N VAL A 57 -11.36 7.31 10.96
CA VAL A 57 -11.05 8.29 12.02
C VAL A 57 -11.07 9.71 11.46
N ARG A 58 -10.55 9.92 10.25
CA ARG A 58 -10.54 11.23 9.57
C ARG A 58 -11.96 11.73 9.28
N ASN A 59 -12.83 10.83 8.81
CA ASN A 59 -14.22 11.16 8.47
C ASN A 59 -15.11 11.42 9.68
N ARG A 60 -14.76 10.92 10.87
CA ARG A 60 -15.51 11.20 12.12
C ARG A 60 -15.25 12.58 12.70
N ALA A 61 -14.21 13.28 12.24
CA ALA A 61 -13.83 14.60 12.75
C ALA A 61 -14.45 15.77 11.95
N LEU A 62 -15.35 15.46 11.01
CA LEU A 62 -16.19 16.41 10.26
C LEU A 62 -17.63 16.35 10.79
#